data_AF-A0A5E4A4E7-F1
#
_entry.id   AF-A0A5E4A4E7-F1
#
_cell.length_a   1.000
_cell.length_b   1.000
_cell.length_c   1.000
_cell.angle_alpha   90.00
_cell.angle_beta   90.00
_cell.angle_gamma   90.00
#
_symmetry.space_group_name_H-M   'P 1'
#
loop_
_entity.id
_entity.type
_entity.pdbx_description
1 polymer ?
#
loop_
_entity_poly.entity_id
_entity_poly.type
_entity_poly.pdbx_seq_one_letter_code
_entity_poly.pdbx_strand_id
1 'polypeptide(L)'
;MSCAKYEFTDALLCHDDELEGRRIAFILYLVPSWDRSLGGTLDLYNVDEHFQPKQIVKSLIPSWNKLVFFEVSPVSFHQVSEVLSEEKSRLSISGWFHGPSLTRPPNYFEPLIPRNPHIPQDHEILYEWINPTYLDMDYQAQIQEEFEERSEILLKEFLKPEKFAKVCEALEQGDVEWSSRGPPNKRFYEKAEESKLPDVLKDCMELFRSEALFLLLSNFTGLKLHFLAPSEEIEDQKEGEAACAADSTEEGTSQSSSEPENNQAAIRSNSQQSHEQTDPVPEDNEAKKESSVPTCQGELRRWKTGHYTLIHDNNKTEFALDLLFYCGCEGWEPEYGGFTSYIAKGEDEELLTVTPENNSVALIYRDRETLKFVKHINHRSLEQKKTFPNRTGFWDFSFVYYE
;
A
#
# COMPACT_ATOMS: atom_id res chain seq x y z
N MET A 1 30.88 -12.11 5.14
CA MET A 1 31.45 -10.89 4.52
C MET A 1 31.01 -10.83 3.06
N SER A 2 30.86 -9.63 2.50
CA SER A 2 30.51 -9.38 1.10
C SER A 2 31.38 -8.26 0.53
N CYS A 3 31.46 -8.21 -0.81
CA CYS A 3 32.01 -7.07 -1.55
C CYS A 3 30.84 -6.30 -2.16
N ALA A 4 30.76 -5.00 -1.92
CA ALA A 4 29.70 -4.15 -2.44
C ALA A 4 30.29 -3.03 -3.29
N LYS A 5 29.62 -2.77 -4.42
CA LYS A 5 29.95 -1.74 -5.39
C LYS A 5 28.75 -0.82 -5.53
N TYR A 6 28.92 0.47 -5.23
CA TYR A 6 27.89 1.49 -5.44
C TYR A 6 28.35 2.46 -6.51
N GLU A 7 27.51 2.68 -7.52
CA GLU A 7 27.69 3.60 -8.65
C GLU A 7 26.63 4.69 -8.59
N PHE A 8 26.62 5.60 -9.56
CA PHE A 8 25.66 6.70 -9.60
C PHE A 8 24.22 6.22 -9.41
N THR A 9 23.47 6.89 -8.53
CA THR A 9 22.11 6.57 -8.05
C THR A 9 21.98 5.45 -7.02
N ASP A 10 23.02 4.63 -6.81
CA ASP A 10 22.95 3.58 -5.80
C ASP A 10 22.96 4.19 -4.39
N ALA A 11 22.13 3.62 -3.51
CA ALA A 11 22.00 4.01 -2.11
C ALA A 11 21.63 2.79 -1.25
N LEU A 12 21.89 2.88 0.06
CA LEU A 12 21.35 1.95 1.04
C LEU A 12 20.73 2.78 2.17
N LEU A 13 19.40 2.78 2.25
CA LEU A 13 18.64 3.68 3.12
C LEU A 13 18.75 3.30 4.61
N CYS A 14 18.06 4.06 5.48
CA CYS A 14 18.16 3.94 6.93
C CYS A 14 17.75 2.55 7.43
N HIS A 15 18.68 1.85 8.07
CA HIS A 15 18.50 0.54 8.73
C HIS A 15 19.46 0.42 9.93
N ASP A 16 19.31 -0.61 10.75
CA ASP A 16 20.05 -0.80 12.02
C ASP A 16 21.00 -2.01 12.03
N ASP A 17 21.04 -2.77 10.93
CA ASP A 17 21.77 -4.04 10.78
C ASP A 17 21.30 -5.19 11.68
N GLU A 18 20.14 -5.06 12.33
CA GLU A 18 19.61 -6.08 13.23
C GLU A 18 19.30 -7.39 12.47
N LEU A 19 20.04 -8.44 12.83
CA LEU A 19 19.76 -9.82 12.46
C LEU A 19 20.39 -10.73 13.52
N GLU A 20 19.78 -11.88 13.79
CA GLU A 20 20.24 -12.78 14.85
C GLU A 20 21.74 -13.13 14.73
N GLY A 21 22.44 -13.02 15.85
CA GLY A 21 23.87 -13.31 15.96
C GLY A 21 24.79 -12.19 15.50
N ARG A 22 24.35 -11.17 14.74
CA ARG A 22 25.22 -10.04 14.36
C ARG A 22 25.54 -9.18 15.58
N ARG A 23 26.82 -8.83 15.78
CA ARG A 23 27.26 -8.02 16.93
C ARG A 23 28.14 -6.84 16.58
N ILE A 24 29.03 -6.98 15.60
CA ILE A 24 29.90 -5.88 15.17
C ILE A 24 29.83 -5.79 13.65
N ALA A 25 29.24 -4.73 13.13
CA ALA A 25 29.31 -4.39 11.72
C ALA A 25 30.69 -3.79 11.40
N PHE A 26 31.26 -4.13 10.26
CA PHE A 26 32.50 -3.53 9.77
C PHE A 26 32.43 -3.25 8.28
N ILE A 27 33.11 -2.18 7.87
CA ILE A 27 33.23 -1.74 6.48
C ILE A 27 34.67 -1.32 6.23
N LEU A 28 35.34 -1.96 5.28
CA LEU A 28 36.65 -1.59 4.76
C LEU A 28 36.49 -0.95 3.38
N TYR A 29 36.87 0.31 3.25
CA TYR A 29 36.73 1.07 2.01
C TYR A 29 37.93 0.88 1.08
N LEU A 30 37.65 0.57 -0.18
CA LEU A 30 38.63 0.38 -1.26
C LEU A 30 38.37 1.40 -2.39
N VAL A 31 37.97 2.60 -2.00
CA VAL A 31 37.57 3.68 -2.92
C VAL A 31 38.77 4.45 -3.47
N PRO A 32 38.66 5.09 -4.65
CA PRO A 32 39.63 6.09 -5.11
C PRO A 32 39.58 7.34 -4.21
N SER A 33 40.25 8.42 -4.62
CA SER A 33 40.13 9.72 -3.93
C SER A 33 38.66 10.16 -3.91
N TRP A 34 38.12 10.32 -2.69
CA TRP A 34 36.70 10.50 -2.43
C TRP A 34 36.47 11.69 -1.50
N ASP A 35 35.43 12.47 -1.78
CA ASP A 35 35.02 13.60 -0.97
C ASP A 35 33.49 13.62 -0.82
N ARG A 36 32.99 14.54 0.00
CA ARG A 36 31.56 14.63 0.35
C ARG A 36 30.66 14.90 -0.87
N SER A 37 31.15 15.61 -1.89
CA SER A 37 30.35 15.97 -3.08
C SER A 37 29.98 14.76 -3.94
N LEU A 38 30.73 13.66 -3.82
CA LEU A 38 30.49 12.41 -4.55
C LEU A 38 29.43 11.53 -3.88
N GLY A 39 28.91 11.92 -2.72
CA GLY A 39 27.97 11.12 -1.93
C GLY A 39 28.60 9.84 -1.38
N GLY A 40 27.81 8.78 -1.24
CA GLY A 40 28.27 7.50 -0.70
C GLY A 40 28.77 7.55 0.76
N THR A 41 28.35 8.56 1.54
CA THR A 41 28.77 8.71 2.94
C THR A 41 28.10 7.67 3.82
N LEU A 42 28.80 7.21 4.85
CA LEU A 42 28.18 6.43 5.93
C LEU A 42 27.62 7.43 6.94
N ASP A 43 26.30 7.58 6.94
CA ASP A 43 25.60 8.50 7.82
C ASP A 43 25.03 7.75 9.02
N LEU A 44 25.21 8.30 10.22
CA LEU A 44 24.73 7.72 11.49
C LEU A 44 23.65 8.62 12.06
N TYR A 45 22.53 8.01 12.44
CA TYR A 45 21.38 8.69 13.01
C TYR A 45 21.45 8.71 14.54
N ASN A 46 20.88 9.75 15.15
CA ASN A 46 20.44 9.64 16.55
C ASN A 46 19.04 9.05 16.64
N VAL A 47 18.64 8.66 17.85
CA VAL A 47 17.31 8.11 18.13
C VAL A 47 16.48 9.05 19.01
N ASP A 48 15.16 8.90 18.93
CA ASP A 48 14.19 9.55 19.83
C ASP A 48 13.87 8.70 21.08
N GLU A 49 12.88 9.14 21.86
CA GLU A 49 12.41 8.46 23.07
C GLU A 49 11.72 7.11 22.81
N HIS A 50 11.38 6.81 21.56
CA HIS A 50 10.75 5.57 21.11
C HIS A 50 11.75 4.65 20.38
N PHE A 51 13.05 4.93 20.50
CA PHE A 51 14.12 4.20 19.81
C PHE A 51 13.97 4.23 18.28
N GLN A 52 13.33 5.25 17.70
CA GLN A 52 13.24 5.45 16.26
C GLN A 52 14.31 6.45 15.79
N PRO A 53 14.87 6.30 14.57
CA PRO A 53 15.84 7.24 14.04
C PRO A 53 15.21 8.61 13.82
N LYS A 54 15.95 9.68 14.15
CA LYS A 54 15.49 11.06 14.04
C LYS A 54 16.21 11.83 12.93
N GLN A 55 17.50 12.11 13.12
CA GLN A 55 18.29 12.87 12.13
C GLN A 55 19.74 12.40 12.08
N ILE A 56 20.41 12.68 10.96
CA ILE A 56 21.83 12.38 10.80
C ILE A 56 22.66 13.28 11.73
N VAL A 57 23.50 12.68 12.56
CA VAL A 57 24.39 13.39 13.51
C VAL A 57 25.88 13.19 13.20
N LYS A 58 26.22 12.16 12.40
CA LYS A 58 27.57 11.93 11.88
C LYS A 58 27.48 11.49 10.43
N SER A 59 28.46 11.90 9.62
CA SER A 59 28.53 11.55 8.21
C SER A 59 29.99 11.33 7.82
N LEU A 60 30.37 10.06 7.65
CA LEU A 60 31.74 9.61 7.44
C LEU A 60 32.02 9.45 5.94
N ILE A 61 33.05 10.15 5.47
CA ILE A 61 33.50 10.07 4.07
C ILE A 61 34.39 8.82 3.93
N PRO A 62 34.09 7.91 2.98
CA PRO A 62 34.93 6.76 2.72
C PRO A 62 36.29 7.22 2.17
N SER A 63 37.36 6.50 2.46
CA SER A 63 38.67 6.75 1.84
C SER A 63 39.45 5.44 1.75
N TRP A 64 40.38 5.35 0.81
CA TRP A 64 41.21 4.17 0.63
C TRP A 64 41.76 3.61 1.95
N ASN A 65 41.59 2.31 2.15
CA ASN A 65 42.10 1.54 3.30
C ASN A 65 41.61 2.04 4.67
N LYS A 66 40.49 2.77 4.72
CA LYS A 66 39.82 3.13 5.97
C LYS A 66 38.88 2.00 6.37
N LEU A 67 39.05 1.49 7.59
CA LEU A 67 38.11 0.55 8.21
C LEU A 67 37.27 1.30 9.25
N VAL A 68 35.96 1.11 9.19
CA VAL A 68 34.99 1.56 10.20
C VAL A 68 34.28 0.34 10.76
N PHE A 69 34.04 0.31 12.06
CA PHE A 69 33.21 -0.71 12.70
C PHE A 69 32.40 -0.11 13.84
N PHE A 70 31.27 -0.71 14.15
CA PHE A 70 30.38 -0.30 15.24
C PHE A 70 29.59 -1.50 15.76
N GLU A 71 29.08 -1.38 16.99
CA GLU A 71 28.21 -2.40 17.59
C GLU A 71 26.83 -2.37 16.92
N VAL A 72 26.32 -3.55 16.58
CA VAL A 72 24.92 -3.75 16.14
C VAL A 72 24.03 -3.72 17.38
N SER A 73 23.04 -2.84 17.37
CA SER A 73 22.11 -2.63 18.49
C SER A 73 20.78 -2.06 17.98
N PRO A 74 19.71 -2.06 18.80
CA PRO A 74 18.42 -1.44 18.44
C PRO A 74 18.46 0.07 18.16
N VAL A 75 19.63 0.71 18.26
CA VAL A 75 19.82 2.16 18.05
C VAL A 75 20.95 2.47 17.07
N SER A 76 21.57 1.48 16.42
CA SER A 76 22.67 1.67 15.46
C SER A 76 22.18 2.03 14.05
N PHE A 77 21.19 2.92 13.96
CA PHE A 77 20.63 3.35 12.69
C PHE A 77 21.64 4.10 11.84
N HIS A 78 21.78 3.66 10.59
CA HIS A 78 22.71 4.23 9.63
C HIS A 78 22.23 4.04 8.20
N GLN A 79 22.86 4.73 7.26
CA GLN A 79 22.63 4.58 5.82
C GLN A 79 23.94 4.78 5.04
N VAL A 80 23.93 4.32 3.79
CA VAL A 80 24.87 4.79 2.75
C VAL A 80 24.12 5.79 1.88
N SER A 81 24.51 7.07 1.97
CA SER A 81 23.91 8.12 1.15
C SER A 81 24.07 7.79 -0.33
N GLU A 82 23.17 8.31 -1.16
CA GLU A 82 23.26 8.15 -2.61
C GLU A 82 24.65 8.53 -3.14
N VAL A 83 25.19 7.72 -4.04
CA VAL A 83 26.41 8.05 -4.79
C VAL A 83 26.05 8.99 -5.93
N LEU A 84 26.67 10.17 -5.93
CA LEU A 84 26.41 11.25 -6.89
C LEU A 84 27.43 11.31 -8.02
N SER A 85 28.51 10.52 -7.91
CA SER A 85 29.55 10.48 -8.92
C SER A 85 29.13 9.60 -10.10
N GLU A 86 29.00 10.20 -11.28
CA GLU A 86 28.73 9.48 -12.53
C GLU A 86 29.91 8.62 -13.01
N GLU A 87 31.14 9.00 -12.65
CA GLU A 87 32.35 8.37 -13.18
C GLU A 87 33.04 7.37 -12.24
N LYS A 88 32.78 7.44 -10.94
CA LYS A 88 33.55 6.72 -9.91
C LYS A 88 32.68 5.69 -9.22
N SER A 89 33.32 4.58 -8.86
CA SER A 89 32.67 3.48 -8.15
C SER A 89 33.15 3.41 -6.70
N ARG A 90 32.20 3.33 -5.77
CA ARG A 90 32.45 3.16 -4.33
C ARG A 90 32.55 1.67 -4.01
N LEU A 91 33.77 1.15 -3.97
CA LEU A 91 34.05 -0.24 -3.61
C LEU A 91 34.28 -0.40 -2.09
N SER A 92 33.69 -1.43 -1.50
CA SER A 92 33.91 -1.77 -0.08
C SER A 92 33.80 -3.27 0.18
N ILE A 93 34.53 -3.73 1.19
CA ILE A 93 34.30 -5.03 1.83
C ILE A 93 33.53 -4.76 3.12
N SER A 94 32.41 -5.44 3.33
CA SER A 94 31.61 -5.27 4.54
C SER A 94 31.17 -6.61 5.12
N GLY A 95 30.72 -6.58 6.36
CA GLY A 95 30.12 -7.76 7.01
C GLY A 95 30.00 -7.58 8.51
N TRP A 96 29.74 -8.70 9.17
CA TRP A 96 29.52 -8.74 10.60
C TRP A 96 30.38 -9.80 11.27
N PHE A 97 30.92 -9.47 12.44
CA PHE A 97 31.35 -10.47 13.40
C PHE A 97 30.15 -10.92 14.22
N HIS A 98 29.98 -12.24 14.32
CA HIS A 98 28.89 -12.84 15.05
C HIS A 98 29.23 -13.04 16.53
N GLY A 99 28.21 -13.05 17.38
CA GLY A 99 28.31 -13.31 18.81
C GLY A 99 26.95 -13.69 19.41
N PRO A 100 26.81 -13.66 20.75
CA PRO A 100 25.55 -13.96 21.41
C PRO A 100 24.43 -13.03 20.94
N SER A 101 23.24 -13.60 20.70
CA SER A 101 22.04 -12.85 20.29
C SER A 101 21.66 -11.79 21.34
N LEU A 102 21.31 -10.60 20.85
CA LEU A 102 20.77 -9.52 21.68
C LEU A 102 19.26 -9.68 21.85
N THR A 103 18.74 -9.25 22.99
CA THR A 103 17.30 -9.15 23.21
C THR A 103 16.79 -7.85 22.59
N ARG A 104 15.87 -7.97 21.63
CA ARG A 104 15.24 -6.82 21.00
C ARG A 104 14.20 -6.21 21.95
N PRO A 105 14.12 -4.88 22.09
CA PRO A 105 13.00 -4.25 22.77
C PRO A 105 11.69 -4.57 22.02
N PRO A 106 10.53 -4.48 22.70
CA PRO A 106 9.24 -4.61 22.03
C PRO A 106 9.11 -3.63 20.87
N ASN A 107 8.52 -4.08 19.76
CA ASN A 107 8.31 -3.24 18.59
C ASN A 107 7.45 -2.01 18.95
N TYR A 108 7.89 -0.84 18.49
CA TYR A 108 7.17 0.41 18.69
C TYR A 108 6.06 0.61 17.65
N PHE A 109 4.80 0.60 18.08
CA PHE A 109 3.65 0.86 17.22
C PHE A 109 3.37 2.37 17.12
N GLU A 110 3.39 2.91 15.90
CA GLU A 110 2.99 4.30 15.66
C GLU A 110 1.48 4.48 15.92
N PRO A 111 1.05 5.68 16.35
CA PRO A 111 -0.36 6.03 16.39
C PRO A 111 -1.02 5.79 15.03
N LEU A 112 -2.22 5.20 15.04
CA LEU A 112 -2.97 4.95 13.82
C LEU A 112 -3.40 6.27 13.18
N ILE A 113 -3.33 6.31 11.86
CA ILE A 113 -3.87 7.42 11.09
C ILE A 113 -5.41 7.37 11.22
N PRO A 114 -6.06 8.50 11.56
CA PRO A 114 -7.51 8.54 11.66
C PRO A 114 -8.17 8.21 10.33
N ARG A 115 -9.13 7.28 10.37
CA ARG A 115 -10.03 6.96 9.24
C ARG A 115 -11.33 7.70 9.44
N ASN A 116 -11.91 8.17 8.35
CA ASN A 116 -13.16 8.91 8.36
C ASN A 116 -14.15 8.28 7.38
N PRO A 117 -15.45 8.23 7.70
CA PRO A 117 -16.46 7.88 6.72
C PRO A 117 -16.51 8.91 5.59
N HIS A 118 -17.30 8.62 4.57
CA HIS A 118 -17.53 9.57 3.47
C HIS A 118 -18.16 10.88 3.97
N ILE A 119 -17.93 11.96 3.22
CA ILE A 119 -18.59 13.25 3.41
C ILE A 119 -19.89 13.23 2.60
N PRO A 120 -21.07 13.42 3.25
CA PRO A 120 -22.34 13.46 2.53
C PRO A 120 -22.34 14.60 1.51
N GLN A 121 -22.47 14.26 0.24
CA GLN A 121 -22.43 15.23 -0.85
C GLN A 121 -23.17 14.69 -2.07
N ASP A 122 -23.86 15.59 -2.76
CA ASP A 122 -24.62 15.24 -3.95
C ASP A 122 -23.70 14.77 -5.10
N HIS A 123 -24.21 13.87 -5.94
CA HIS A 123 -23.53 13.29 -7.10
C HIS A 123 -23.07 14.34 -8.14
N GLU A 124 -23.56 15.58 -8.05
CA GLU A 124 -23.15 16.72 -8.88
C GLU A 124 -21.63 16.97 -8.86
N ILE A 125 -20.93 16.70 -7.74
CA ILE A 125 -19.48 16.85 -7.67
C ILE A 125 -18.75 15.96 -8.68
N LEU A 126 -19.26 14.75 -8.95
CA LEU A 126 -18.64 13.86 -9.93
C LEU A 126 -18.72 14.44 -11.34
N TYR A 127 -19.87 14.99 -11.72
CA TYR A 127 -20.03 15.62 -13.03
C TYR A 127 -19.21 16.89 -13.19
N GLU A 128 -18.80 17.54 -12.10
CA GLU A 128 -17.94 18.71 -12.17
C GLU A 128 -16.46 18.32 -12.37
N TRP A 129 -16.03 17.21 -11.77
CA TRP A 129 -14.61 16.84 -11.66
C TRP A 129 -14.17 15.70 -12.57
N ILE A 130 -14.99 14.66 -12.71
CA ILE A 130 -14.61 13.40 -13.35
C ILE A 130 -14.85 13.48 -14.86
N ASN A 131 -13.95 12.87 -15.62
CA ASN A 131 -14.12 12.68 -17.05
C ASN A 131 -15.41 11.88 -17.33
N PRO A 132 -16.36 12.39 -18.15
CA PRO A 132 -17.67 11.78 -18.36
C PRO A 132 -17.63 10.32 -18.81
N THR A 133 -16.56 9.89 -19.48
CA THR A 133 -16.37 8.48 -19.87
C THR A 133 -16.44 7.54 -18.68
N TYR A 134 -15.91 7.94 -17.52
CA TYR A 134 -15.92 7.12 -16.30
C TYR A 134 -17.24 7.18 -15.51
N LEU A 135 -18.17 8.03 -15.93
CA LEU A 135 -19.51 8.14 -15.35
C LEU A 135 -20.56 7.35 -16.15
N ASP A 136 -20.16 6.78 -17.28
CA ASP A 136 -20.98 5.88 -18.07
C ASP A 136 -21.07 4.49 -17.40
N MET A 137 -22.28 3.96 -17.27
CA MET A 137 -22.53 2.70 -16.55
C MET A 137 -22.00 1.47 -17.31
N ASP A 138 -22.08 1.48 -18.64
CA ASP A 138 -21.59 0.36 -19.46
C ASP A 138 -20.06 0.30 -19.41
N TYR A 139 -19.41 1.46 -19.32
CA TYR A 139 -17.97 1.54 -19.13
C TYR A 139 -17.53 1.20 -17.70
N GLN A 140 -18.31 1.57 -16.68
CA GLN A 140 -18.08 1.13 -15.29
C GLN A 140 -18.09 -0.39 -15.16
N ALA A 141 -19.03 -1.07 -15.81
CA ALA A 141 -19.09 -2.54 -15.79
C ALA A 141 -17.84 -3.18 -16.41
N GLN A 142 -17.31 -2.63 -17.50
CA GLN A 142 -16.05 -3.09 -18.11
C GLN A 142 -14.84 -2.87 -17.20
N ILE A 143 -14.80 -1.72 -16.51
CA ILE A 143 -13.76 -1.42 -15.51
C ILE A 143 -13.81 -2.42 -14.37
N GLN A 144 -15.02 -2.74 -13.88
CA GLN A 144 -15.20 -3.71 -12.80
C GLN A 144 -14.73 -5.10 -13.21
N GLU A 145 -15.07 -5.56 -14.42
CA GLU A 145 -14.62 -6.86 -14.94
C GLU A 145 -13.09 -6.96 -15.00
N GLU A 146 -12.41 -5.93 -15.53
CA GLU A 146 -10.93 -5.89 -15.55
C GLU A 146 -10.35 -5.85 -14.13
N PHE A 147 -10.97 -5.08 -13.24
CA PHE A 147 -10.51 -4.96 -11.86
C PHE A 147 -10.68 -6.26 -11.07
N GLU A 148 -11.77 -7.00 -11.25
CA GLU A 148 -11.99 -8.29 -10.61
C GLU A 148 -10.97 -9.34 -11.07
N GLU A 149 -10.56 -9.31 -12.34
CA GLU A 149 -9.54 -10.23 -12.86
C GLU A 149 -8.15 -9.92 -12.29
N ARG A 150 -7.78 -8.65 -12.19
CA ARG A 150 -6.39 -8.22 -11.93
C ARG A 150 -6.16 -7.67 -10.53
N SER A 151 -7.22 -7.30 -9.80
CA SER A 151 -7.18 -6.54 -8.54
C SER A 151 -6.46 -5.19 -8.64
N GLU A 152 -6.29 -4.69 -9.87
CA GLU A 152 -5.66 -3.40 -10.18
C GLU A 152 -6.18 -2.84 -11.50
N ILE A 153 -6.23 -1.51 -11.61
CA ILE A 153 -6.50 -0.83 -12.89
C ILE A 153 -5.89 0.57 -12.90
N LEU A 154 -5.58 1.07 -14.11
CA LEU A 154 -5.09 2.43 -14.35
C LEU A 154 -6.04 3.21 -15.28
N LEU A 155 -6.69 4.23 -14.74
CA LEU A 155 -7.65 5.08 -15.45
C LEU A 155 -6.99 6.39 -15.84
N LYS A 156 -6.74 6.61 -17.14
CA LYS A 156 -6.07 7.81 -17.67
C LYS A 156 -7.04 8.97 -17.88
N GLU A 157 -6.52 10.19 -17.84
CA GLU A 157 -7.34 11.40 -17.99
C GLU A 157 -8.58 11.40 -17.06
N PHE A 158 -8.37 11.02 -15.80
CA PHE A 158 -9.44 10.76 -14.84
C PHE A 158 -10.23 12.02 -14.46
N LEU A 159 -9.52 13.11 -14.16
CA LEU A 159 -10.15 14.41 -13.98
C LEU A 159 -10.34 15.08 -15.33
N LYS A 160 -11.38 15.90 -15.43
CA LYS A 160 -11.56 16.78 -16.59
C LYS A 160 -10.34 17.68 -16.77
N PRO A 161 -9.88 17.91 -18.02
CA PRO A 161 -8.65 18.66 -18.29
C PRO A 161 -8.61 20.05 -17.62
N GLU A 162 -9.74 20.76 -17.59
CA GLU A 162 -9.85 22.08 -16.98
C GLU A 162 -9.72 22.07 -15.45
N LYS A 163 -10.13 20.99 -14.79
CA LYS A 163 -9.98 20.80 -13.34
C LYS A 163 -8.56 20.38 -13.01
N PHE A 164 -8.02 19.41 -13.76
CA PHE A 164 -6.64 18.97 -13.61
C PHE A 164 -5.64 20.13 -13.79
N ALA A 165 -5.84 20.97 -14.81
CA ALA A 165 -5.00 22.15 -15.03
C ALA A 165 -5.00 23.11 -13.83
N LYS A 166 -6.15 23.38 -13.22
CA LYS A 166 -6.25 24.23 -12.02
C LYS A 166 -5.60 23.62 -10.79
N VAL A 167 -5.71 22.30 -10.63
CA VAL A 167 -5.02 21.56 -9.56
C VAL A 167 -3.50 21.68 -9.72
N CYS A 168 -2.98 21.41 -10.92
CA CYS A 168 -1.55 21.55 -11.22
C CYS A 168 -1.06 22.99 -11.04
N GLU A 169 -1.82 23.99 -11.51
CA GLU A 169 -1.49 25.42 -11.31
C GLU A 169 -1.39 25.77 -9.82
N ALA A 170 -2.34 25.31 -9.00
CA ALA A 170 -2.31 25.52 -7.56
C ALA A 170 -1.15 24.80 -6.85
N LEU A 171 -0.73 23.63 -7.33
CA LEU A 171 0.44 22.91 -6.79
C LEU A 171 1.77 23.58 -7.17
N GLU A 172 1.86 24.13 -8.38
CA GLU A 172 3.08 24.78 -8.90
C GLU A 172 3.28 26.20 -8.38
N GLN A 173 2.18 26.96 -8.23
CA GLN A 173 2.22 28.40 -7.96
C GLN A 173 1.54 28.78 -6.64
N GLY A 174 0.71 27.90 -6.08
CA GLY A 174 -0.02 28.17 -4.85
C GLY A 174 0.84 28.10 -3.60
N ASP A 175 0.35 28.75 -2.54
CA ASP A 175 0.97 28.71 -1.22
C ASP A 175 0.51 27.46 -0.47
N VAL A 176 1.16 26.32 -0.74
CA VAL A 176 0.92 25.05 -0.05
C VAL A 176 1.96 24.86 1.04
N GLU A 177 1.50 24.75 2.29
CA GLU A 177 2.37 24.45 3.42
C GLU A 177 2.71 22.95 3.45
N TRP A 178 3.99 22.62 3.27
CA TRP A 178 4.51 21.26 3.26
C TRP A 178 5.24 20.94 4.56
N SER A 179 5.06 19.72 5.06
CA SER A 179 5.79 19.18 6.21
C SER A 179 6.46 17.86 5.87
N SER A 180 7.71 17.68 6.27
CA SER A 180 8.42 16.41 6.07
C SER A 180 7.88 15.33 7.01
N ARG A 181 7.61 14.15 6.46
CA ARG A 181 7.16 12.96 7.19
C ARG A 181 8.34 12.02 7.44
N GLY A 182 8.41 11.48 8.66
CA GLY A 182 9.38 10.47 9.09
C GLY A 182 8.68 9.31 9.82
N PRO A 183 9.43 8.49 10.58
CA PRO A 183 10.89 8.50 10.74
C PRO A 183 11.64 7.90 9.52
N PRO A 184 12.95 8.17 9.35
CA PRO A 184 13.73 7.77 8.17
C PRO A 184 13.83 6.26 7.90
N ASN A 185 13.69 5.39 8.90
CA ASN A 185 13.60 3.93 8.70
C ASN A 185 12.23 3.47 8.14
N LYS A 186 11.30 4.39 7.89
CA LYS A 186 9.95 4.07 7.41
C LYS A 186 9.56 4.90 6.19
N ARG A 187 9.81 6.21 6.24
CA ARG A 187 9.39 7.14 5.19
C ARG A 187 10.17 8.44 5.23
N PHE A 188 10.30 9.06 4.08
CA PHE A 188 10.76 10.43 3.94
C PHE A 188 10.10 11.06 2.71
N TYR A 189 9.10 11.91 2.93
CA TYR A 189 8.41 12.66 1.87
C TYR A 189 7.76 13.91 2.45
N GLU A 190 7.18 14.75 1.61
CA GLU A 190 6.45 15.96 2.02
C GLU A 190 4.94 15.72 1.97
N LYS A 191 4.24 16.09 3.05
CA LYS A 191 2.78 16.05 3.17
C LYS A 191 2.24 17.46 3.32
N ALA A 192 1.16 17.78 2.61
CA ALA A 192 0.49 19.07 2.74
C ALA A 192 -0.30 19.20 4.06
N GLU A 193 -0.36 20.42 4.59
CA GLU A 193 -1.26 20.81 5.67
C GLU A 193 -2.67 21.11 5.12
N GLU A 194 -3.56 20.13 5.26
CA GLU A 194 -4.89 20.12 4.62
C GLU A 194 -5.75 21.34 4.99
N SER A 195 -5.68 21.79 6.24
CA SER A 195 -6.47 22.94 6.73
C SER A 195 -6.15 24.26 6.02
N LYS A 196 -4.94 24.38 5.46
CA LYS A 196 -4.43 25.60 4.82
C LYS A 196 -4.33 25.50 3.30
N LEU A 197 -4.83 24.42 2.70
CA LEU A 197 -4.81 24.25 1.26
C LEU A 197 -5.59 25.37 0.53
N PRO A 198 -5.14 25.78 -0.67
CA PRO A 198 -5.95 26.53 -1.63
C PRO A 198 -7.28 25.82 -1.93
N ASP A 199 -8.33 26.59 -2.20
CA ASP A 199 -9.70 26.07 -2.35
C ASP A 199 -9.80 24.93 -3.37
N VAL A 200 -9.19 25.08 -4.56
CA VAL A 200 -9.22 24.00 -5.57
C VAL A 200 -8.59 22.69 -5.11
N LEU A 201 -7.57 22.75 -4.23
CA LEU A 201 -6.94 21.55 -3.68
C LEU A 201 -7.79 20.97 -2.53
N LYS A 202 -8.48 21.81 -1.76
CA LYS A 202 -9.47 21.37 -0.77
C LYS A 202 -10.64 20.67 -1.44
N ASP A 203 -11.20 21.27 -2.49
CA ASP A 203 -12.29 20.69 -3.26
C ASP A 203 -11.88 19.33 -3.86
N CYS A 204 -10.62 19.19 -4.31
CA CYS A 204 -10.10 17.93 -4.81
C CYS A 204 -9.91 16.88 -3.69
N MET A 205 -9.48 17.28 -2.50
CA MET A 205 -9.47 16.39 -1.32
C MET A 205 -10.90 15.97 -0.93
N GLU A 206 -11.86 16.88 -1.00
CA GLU A 206 -13.28 16.61 -0.72
C GLU A 206 -13.88 15.64 -1.74
N LEU A 207 -13.56 15.79 -3.04
CA LEU A 207 -13.94 14.82 -4.07
C LEU A 207 -13.54 13.39 -3.67
N PHE A 208 -12.27 13.19 -3.27
CA PHE A 208 -11.78 11.88 -2.83
C PHE A 208 -12.34 11.40 -1.48
N ARG A 209 -13.03 12.26 -0.73
CA ARG A 209 -13.73 11.89 0.50
C ARG A 209 -15.25 11.82 0.33
N SER A 210 -15.78 12.20 -0.83
CA SER A 210 -17.23 12.37 -1.05
C SER A 210 -17.98 11.05 -1.08
N GLU A 211 -19.22 11.04 -0.57
CA GLU A 211 -20.14 9.90 -0.64
C GLU A 211 -20.30 9.39 -2.09
N ALA A 212 -20.40 10.32 -3.04
CA ALA A 212 -20.51 10.02 -4.45
C ALA A 212 -19.29 9.25 -4.98
N LEU A 213 -18.06 9.60 -4.57
CA LEU A 213 -16.88 8.85 -5.00
C LEU A 213 -16.79 7.47 -4.35
N PHE A 214 -17.19 7.31 -3.09
CA PHE A 214 -17.25 5.98 -2.46
C PHE A 214 -18.17 5.03 -3.26
N LEU A 215 -19.31 5.53 -3.73
CA LEU A 215 -20.19 4.75 -4.61
C LEU A 215 -19.56 4.49 -5.98
N LEU A 216 -18.92 5.49 -6.60
CA LEU A 216 -18.24 5.30 -7.88
C LEU A 216 -17.11 4.25 -7.79
N LEU A 217 -16.31 4.27 -6.73
CA LEU A 217 -15.28 3.26 -6.48
C LEU A 217 -15.88 1.89 -6.23
N SER A 218 -17.03 1.80 -5.57
CA SER A 218 -17.76 0.53 -5.44
C SER A 218 -18.11 -0.04 -6.82
N ASN A 219 -18.60 0.81 -7.73
CA ASN A 219 -18.93 0.41 -9.11
C ASN A 219 -17.70 0.02 -9.94
N PHE A 220 -16.53 0.61 -9.69
CA PHE A 220 -15.30 0.23 -10.41
C PHE A 220 -14.66 -1.06 -9.90
N THR A 221 -14.96 -1.48 -8.67
CA THR A 221 -14.15 -2.51 -7.99
C THR A 221 -14.95 -3.70 -7.47
N GLY A 222 -16.28 -3.61 -7.44
CA GLY A 222 -17.14 -4.60 -6.79
C GLY A 222 -17.12 -4.54 -5.26
N LEU A 223 -16.24 -3.73 -4.65
CA LEU A 223 -16.13 -3.60 -3.20
C LEU A 223 -17.31 -2.82 -2.62
N LYS A 224 -17.74 -3.17 -1.41
CA LYS A 224 -18.85 -2.53 -0.72
C LYS A 224 -18.40 -1.29 0.05
N LEU A 225 -17.95 -0.27 -0.67
CA LEU A 225 -17.56 1.02 -0.09
C LEU A 225 -18.76 1.96 0.15
N HIS A 226 -19.96 1.59 -0.30
CA HIS A 226 -21.16 2.37 -0.10
C HIS A 226 -22.38 1.48 0.15
N PHE A 227 -23.36 1.95 0.93
CA PHE A 227 -24.54 1.14 1.29
C PHE A 227 -25.51 0.91 0.12
N LEU A 228 -25.44 1.73 -0.94
CA LEU A 228 -26.18 1.53 -2.20
C LEU A 228 -25.45 0.61 -3.19
N ALA A 229 -24.20 0.22 -2.92
CA ALA A 229 -23.48 -0.70 -3.79
C ALA A 229 -24.14 -2.09 -3.76
N PRO A 230 -24.13 -2.82 -4.88
CA PRO A 230 -24.60 -4.21 -4.93
C PRO A 230 -23.92 -5.04 -3.83
N SER A 231 -24.66 -5.95 -3.21
CA SER A 231 -24.10 -6.96 -2.32
C SER A 231 -24.16 -8.29 -3.06
N GLU A 232 -23.06 -9.06 -3.07
CA GLU A 232 -22.99 -10.40 -3.67
C GLU A 232 -24.12 -11.33 -3.16
N GLU A 233 -24.70 -11.05 -2.00
CA GLU A 233 -25.76 -11.86 -1.37
C GLU A 233 -27.16 -11.74 -2.02
N ILE A 234 -27.37 -10.89 -3.04
CA ILE A 234 -28.72 -10.65 -3.61
C ILE A 234 -29.01 -11.51 -4.86
N GLU A 235 -28.02 -12.14 -5.48
CA GLU A 235 -28.26 -12.93 -6.70
C GLU A 235 -28.83 -14.33 -6.43
N ASP A 236 -28.57 -14.93 -5.27
CA ASP A 236 -29.05 -16.28 -4.92
C ASP A 236 -30.53 -16.33 -4.46
N GLN A 237 -31.22 -15.19 -4.31
CA GLN A 237 -32.61 -15.16 -3.81
C GLN A 237 -33.67 -14.80 -4.87
N LYS A 238 -33.29 -14.55 -6.13
CA LYS A 238 -34.26 -14.18 -7.19
C LYS A 238 -34.66 -15.28 -8.17
N GLU A 239 -34.11 -16.49 -8.08
CA GLU A 239 -34.58 -17.64 -8.87
C GLU A 239 -35.63 -18.53 -8.16
N GLY A 240 -36.06 -18.17 -6.94
CA GLY A 240 -36.95 -19.00 -6.12
C GLY A 240 -38.46 -18.68 -6.14
N GLU A 241 -38.90 -17.56 -6.71
CA GLU A 241 -40.30 -17.10 -6.60
C GLU A 241 -40.94 -16.80 -7.96
N ALA A 242 -41.02 -17.81 -8.83
CA ALA A 242 -41.88 -17.76 -10.01
C ALA A 242 -42.39 -19.14 -10.43
N ALA A 243 -42.90 -19.96 -9.50
CA ALA A 243 -43.65 -21.17 -9.89
C ALA A 243 -44.57 -21.70 -8.79
N CYS A 244 -45.70 -21.04 -8.54
CA CYS A 244 -46.86 -21.69 -7.92
C CYS A 244 -48.17 -20.94 -8.16
N ALA A 245 -48.89 -21.29 -9.23
CA ALA A 245 -50.36 -21.33 -9.23
C ALA A 245 -50.91 -22.08 -10.45
N ALA A 246 -51.87 -22.98 -10.19
CA ALA A 246 -52.77 -23.70 -11.10
C ALA A 246 -52.17 -24.92 -11.84
N ASP A 247 -52.78 -26.09 -11.90
CA ASP A 247 -54.06 -26.59 -11.40
C ASP A 247 -54.00 -28.13 -11.35
N SER A 248 -54.79 -28.69 -10.46
CA SER A 248 -55.09 -30.11 -10.26
C SER A 248 -55.72 -30.79 -11.48
N THR A 249 -55.30 -32.04 -11.80
CA THR A 249 -56.22 -33.18 -12.06
C THR A 249 -55.47 -34.50 -12.25
N GLU A 250 -56.03 -35.56 -11.66
CA GLU A 250 -55.56 -36.95 -11.63
C GLU A 250 -55.88 -37.71 -12.93
N GLU A 251 -55.02 -38.67 -13.32
CA GLU A 251 -55.31 -40.13 -13.43
C GLU A 251 -54.36 -40.88 -14.40
N GLY A 252 -53.87 -42.04 -13.93
CA GLY A 252 -53.48 -43.24 -14.71
C GLY A 252 -52.17 -43.17 -15.53
N THR A 253 -51.28 -44.17 -15.60
CA THR A 253 -51.37 -45.60 -15.29
C THR A 253 -49.95 -46.21 -15.34
N SER A 254 -49.60 -47.02 -14.34
CA SER A 254 -48.80 -48.28 -14.36
C SER A 254 -47.61 -48.52 -15.32
N GLN A 255 -46.46 -48.93 -14.75
CA GLN A 255 -45.83 -50.29 -14.85
C GLN A 255 -44.41 -50.28 -14.25
N SER A 256 -44.20 -50.87 -13.06
CA SER A 256 -43.63 -52.22 -12.78
C SER A 256 -42.18 -52.42 -13.26
N SER A 257 -41.21 -52.59 -12.35
CA SER A 257 -40.64 -53.89 -11.91
C SER A 257 -39.41 -53.56 -11.04
N SER A 258 -38.92 -54.30 -10.05
CA SER A 258 -39.22 -55.62 -9.48
C SER A 258 -38.40 -55.76 -8.19
N GLU A 259 -39.10 -56.15 -7.12
CA GLU A 259 -38.73 -56.98 -5.94
C GLU A 259 -37.48 -57.91 -6.02
N PRO A 260 -37.14 -58.66 -4.94
CA PRO A 260 -37.28 -58.43 -3.48
C PRO A 260 -36.05 -58.94 -2.67
N GLU A 261 -36.18 -58.94 -1.33
CA GLU A 261 -35.75 -59.97 -0.35
C GLU A 261 -35.15 -59.31 0.91
N ASN A 262 -35.38 -59.74 2.15
CA ASN A 262 -36.36 -60.61 2.78
C ASN A 262 -36.17 -60.47 4.31
N ASN A 263 -37.28 -60.43 5.06
CA ASN A 263 -37.53 -60.94 6.42
C ASN A 263 -36.57 -60.63 7.61
N GLN A 264 -37.10 -59.89 8.61
CA GLN A 264 -37.64 -60.38 9.91
C GLN A 264 -36.55 -60.76 10.95
N ALA A 265 -36.33 -59.95 11.98
CA ALA A 265 -37.07 -59.86 13.25
C ALA A 265 -36.45 -60.75 14.36
N ALA A 266 -36.05 -60.13 15.49
CA ALA A 266 -36.42 -60.55 16.86
C ALA A 266 -35.50 -59.98 17.97
N ILE A 267 -36.14 -59.28 18.92
CA ILE A 267 -36.07 -59.51 20.38
C ILE A 267 -34.75 -59.21 21.14
N ARG A 268 -34.83 -58.11 21.91
CA ARG A 268 -34.45 -57.87 23.33
C ARG A 268 -33.26 -58.64 23.94
N SER A 269 -32.32 -57.88 24.50
CA SER A 269 -31.76 -58.13 25.85
C SER A 269 -31.13 -56.87 26.47
N ASN A 270 -31.45 -56.65 27.75
CA ASN A 270 -30.79 -55.73 28.68
C ASN A 270 -29.39 -56.26 29.04
N SER A 271 -28.39 -55.40 29.24
CA SER A 271 -27.74 -55.17 30.57
C SER A 271 -26.41 -54.38 30.48
N GLN A 272 -26.31 -53.41 31.40
CA GLN A 272 -25.11 -52.94 32.13
C GLN A 272 -24.08 -52.01 31.44
N GLN A 273 -24.33 -50.71 31.62
CA GLN A 273 -23.45 -49.69 32.21
C GLN A 273 -21.93 -49.95 32.32
N SER A 274 -21.16 -49.05 31.70
CA SER A 274 -19.98 -48.42 32.32
C SER A 274 -19.92 -46.94 31.91
N HIS A 275 -19.85 -46.07 32.92
CA HIS A 275 -19.75 -44.62 32.86
C HIS A 275 -18.46 -44.13 32.19
N GLU A 276 -18.57 -43.19 31.25
CA GLU A 276 -17.64 -42.05 31.13
C GLU A 276 -18.44 -40.79 30.77
N GLN A 277 -18.27 -39.75 31.58
CA GLN A 277 -18.86 -38.41 31.42
C GLN A 277 -18.24 -37.70 30.22
N THR A 278 -19.08 -37.10 29.37
CA THR A 278 -18.66 -36.03 28.44
C THR A 278 -19.54 -34.81 28.69
N ASP A 279 -18.88 -33.71 29.01
CA ASP A 279 -19.46 -32.37 29.19
C ASP A 279 -20.05 -31.84 27.87
N PRO A 280 -21.07 -30.96 27.92
CA PRO A 280 -21.78 -30.51 26.72
C PRO A 280 -20.94 -29.50 25.93
N VAL A 281 -20.85 -29.76 24.62
CA VAL A 281 -20.30 -28.85 23.59
C VAL A 281 -21.15 -27.56 23.55
N PRO A 282 -20.56 -26.36 23.53
CA PRO A 282 -21.31 -25.14 23.32
C PRO A 282 -21.67 -25.02 21.84
N GLU A 283 -22.97 -24.78 21.56
CA GLU A 283 -23.49 -24.42 20.25
C GLU A 283 -22.80 -23.13 19.74
N ASP A 284 -22.24 -23.20 18.54
CA ASP A 284 -21.75 -22.05 17.79
C ASP A 284 -22.90 -21.08 17.51
N ASN A 285 -22.95 -19.99 18.27
CA ASN A 285 -23.76 -18.83 17.91
C ASN A 285 -23.16 -18.19 16.66
N GLU A 286 -23.88 -18.28 15.54
CA GLU A 286 -23.67 -17.47 14.35
C GLU A 286 -23.54 -15.99 14.73
N ALA A 287 -22.32 -15.48 14.69
CA ALA A 287 -22.05 -14.06 14.80
C ALA A 287 -22.61 -13.37 13.54
N LYS A 288 -23.73 -12.65 13.70
CA LYS A 288 -24.21 -11.68 12.71
C LYS A 288 -23.03 -10.78 12.32
N LYS A 289 -22.61 -10.81 11.05
CA LYS A 289 -21.68 -9.81 10.46
C LYS A 289 -22.30 -8.43 10.68
N GLU A 290 -21.77 -7.67 11.62
CA GLU A 290 -22.08 -6.24 11.71
C GLU A 290 -21.64 -5.59 10.40
N SER A 291 -22.55 -4.89 9.74
CA SER A 291 -22.24 -4.06 8.57
C SER A 291 -21.17 -3.05 8.98
N SER A 292 -19.94 -3.24 8.53
CA SER A 292 -18.86 -2.26 8.69
C SER A 292 -19.27 -0.95 8.03
N VAL A 293 -18.85 0.18 8.61
CA VAL A 293 -19.05 1.49 8.00
C VAL A 293 -17.82 1.77 7.14
N PRO A 294 -17.96 1.94 5.81
CA PRO A 294 -16.83 2.21 4.95
C PRO A 294 -16.10 3.48 5.38
N THR A 295 -14.78 3.45 5.34
CA THR A 295 -13.95 4.60 5.74
C THR A 295 -12.80 4.82 4.76
N CYS A 296 -12.23 6.01 4.79
CA CYS A 296 -11.00 6.34 4.07
C CYS A 296 -10.02 7.12 4.94
N GLN A 297 -8.78 7.13 4.49
CA GLN A 297 -7.76 8.09 4.88
C GLN A 297 -7.06 8.58 3.62
N GLY A 298 -6.65 9.85 3.59
CA GLY A 298 -6.02 10.42 2.41
C GLY A 298 -5.08 11.55 2.75
N GLU A 299 -4.10 11.76 1.87
CA GLU A 299 -3.16 12.86 1.95
C GLU A 299 -2.69 13.32 0.57
N LEU A 300 -2.42 14.62 0.47
CA LEU A 300 -1.70 15.21 -0.65
C LEU A 300 -0.19 15.17 -0.37
N ARG A 301 0.56 14.50 -1.25
CA ARG A 301 1.98 14.25 -1.10
C ARG A 301 2.79 14.97 -2.17
N ARG A 302 4.02 15.32 -1.81
CA ARG A 302 5.04 15.84 -2.73
C ARG A 302 6.27 14.95 -2.71
N TRP A 303 6.71 14.59 -3.90
CA TRP A 303 7.80 13.69 -4.17
C TRP A 303 8.91 14.42 -4.89
N LYS A 304 10.14 14.35 -4.39
CA LYS A 304 11.34 14.93 -5.02
C LYS A 304 12.56 14.08 -4.68
N THR A 305 13.70 14.40 -5.28
CA THR A 305 14.99 13.74 -5.04
C THR A 305 15.26 13.52 -3.55
N GLY A 306 15.59 12.30 -3.18
CA GLY A 306 15.82 11.83 -1.82
C GLY A 306 14.59 11.26 -1.11
N HIS A 307 13.37 11.47 -1.60
CA HIS A 307 12.16 10.93 -0.96
C HIS A 307 11.97 9.43 -1.20
N TYR A 308 11.31 8.73 -0.26
CA TYR A 308 11.02 7.29 -0.31
C TYR A 308 9.99 6.86 0.76
N THR A 309 9.50 5.62 0.64
CA THR A 309 8.99 4.84 1.78
C THR A 309 9.67 3.47 1.85
N LEU A 310 9.59 2.82 3.00
CA LEU A 310 10.19 1.51 3.27
C LEU A 310 9.14 0.56 3.85
N ILE A 311 9.37 -0.73 3.62
CA ILE A 311 8.69 -1.79 4.35
C ILE A 311 9.32 -1.88 5.74
N HIS A 312 8.48 -2.03 6.77
CA HIS A 312 8.92 -2.15 8.15
C HIS A 312 8.01 -3.08 8.94
N ASP A 313 8.51 -3.61 10.05
CA ASP A 313 7.86 -4.64 10.88
C ASP A 313 6.42 -4.30 11.33
N ASN A 314 6.12 -3.00 11.44
CA ASN A 314 4.82 -2.52 11.90
C ASN A 314 3.85 -2.17 10.76
N ASN A 315 4.15 -2.57 9.53
CA ASN A 315 3.20 -2.46 8.42
C ASN A 315 2.00 -3.36 8.73
N LYS A 316 0.89 -2.74 9.12
CA LYS A 316 -0.37 -3.44 9.26
C LYS A 316 -0.80 -3.90 7.87
N THR A 317 -1.00 -5.20 7.73
CA THR A 317 -1.60 -5.77 6.55
C THR A 317 -3.09 -5.98 6.82
N GLU A 318 -3.90 -5.37 5.98
CA GLU A 318 -5.35 -5.37 6.06
C GLU A 318 -5.89 -5.22 4.64
N PHE A 319 -7.10 -5.72 4.41
CA PHE A 319 -7.81 -5.51 3.16
C PHE A 319 -8.08 -4.03 2.96
N ALA A 320 -7.69 -3.50 1.81
CA ALA A 320 -7.80 -2.08 1.52
C ALA A 320 -7.69 -1.81 0.02
N LEU A 321 -8.41 -0.79 -0.44
CA LEU A 321 -8.28 -0.26 -1.79
C LEU A 321 -7.39 0.99 -1.76
N ASP A 322 -6.23 0.92 -2.41
CA ASP A 322 -5.37 2.07 -2.59
C ASP A 322 -5.77 2.85 -3.85
N LEU A 323 -5.81 4.18 -3.74
CA LEU A 323 -6.00 5.10 -4.86
C LEU A 323 -4.81 6.06 -4.93
N LEU A 324 -4.18 6.11 -6.10
CA LEU A 324 -3.05 7.02 -6.39
C LEU A 324 -3.40 7.88 -7.60
N PHE A 325 -3.48 9.21 -7.39
CA PHE A 325 -3.74 10.16 -8.47
C PHE A 325 -2.57 11.12 -8.65
N TYR A 326 -1.91 11.10 -9.81
CA TYR A 326 -0.65 11.82 -10.03
C TYR A 326 -0.82 13.17 -10.75
N CYS A 327 -0.03 14.15 -10.32
CA CYS A 327 -0.01 15.52 -10.84
C CYS A 327 1.44 16.00 -11.09
N GLY A 328 1.67 16.67 -12.22
CA GLY A 328 2.95 17.31 -12.55
C GLY A 328 4.12 16.36 -12.84
N CYS A 329 3.88 15.11 -13.26
CA CYS A 329 4.92 14.12 -13.54
C CYS A 329 5.22 13.94 -15.05
N GLU A 330 5.00 14.96 -15.88
CA GLU A 330 5.39 14.91 -17.30
C GLU A 330 6.89 14.61 -17.46
N GLY A 331 7.20 13.63 -18.32
CA GLY A 331 8.57 13.19 -18.58
C GLY A 331 9.25 12.52 -17.38
N TRP A 332 8.47 11.98 -16.43
CA TRP A 332 8.99 11.18 -15.33
C TRP A 332 9.27 9.75 -15.81
N GLU A 333 10.50 9.29 -15.61
CA GLU A 333 10.94 7.98 -16.05
C GLU A 333 11.15 7.02 -14.87
N PRO A 334 10.93 5.69 -15.03
CA PRO A 334 11.14 4.71 -13.96
C PRO A 334 12.54 4.73 -13.35
N GLU A 335 13.57 5.07 -14.13
CA GLU A 335 14.97 5.17 -13.69
C GLU A 335 15.18 6.27 -12.64
N TYR A 336 14.25 7.21 -12.51
CA TYR A 336 14.29 8.26 -11.49
C TYR A 336 13.86 7.74 -10.11
N GLY A 337 13.22 6.56 -10.05
CA GLY A 337 12.51 6.08 -8.87
C GLY A 337 11.14 6.75 -8.72
N GLY A 338 10.60 6.76 -7.50
CA GLY A 338 9.30 7.38 -7.21
C GLY A 338 8.07 6.58 -7.65
N PHE A 339 8.26 5.45 -8.33
CA PHE A 339 7.19 4.49 -8.57
C PHE A 339 6.79 3.77 -7.27
N THR A 340 5.52 3.37 -7.18
CA THR A 340 5.01 2.54 -6.10
C THR A 340 5.10 1.08 -6.50
N SER A 341 5.82 0.28 -5.74
CA SER A 341 5.94 -1.18 -5.93
C SER A 341 5.11 -1.90 -4.87
N TYR A 342 4.38 -2.93 -5.29
CA TYR A 342 3.62 -3.86 -4.45
C TYR A 342 4.31 -5.21 -4.49
N ILE A 343 4.50 -5.82 -3.32
CA ILE A 343 5.23 -7.09 -3.18
C ILE A 343 4.49 -8.05 -2.26
N ALA A 344 4.73 -9.35 -2.46
CA ALA A 344 4.25 -10.39 -1.57
C ALA A 344 5.06 -10.39 -0.25
N LYS A 345 4.36 -10.57 0.87
CA LYS A 345 4.94 -10.50 2.21
C LYS A 345 5.81 -11.72 2.48
N GLY A 346 7.08 -11.47 2.80
CA GLY A 346 8.05 -12.52 3.10
C GLY A 346 8.64 -13.19 1.85
N GLU A 347 8.37 -12.63 0.67
CA GLU A 347 8.87 -13.12 -0.61
C GLU A 347 9.65 -12.01 -1.33
N ASP A 348 10.48 -12.40 -2.30
CA ASP A 348 11.23 -11.48 -3.17
C ASP A 348 10.45 -11.15 -4.46
N GLU A 349 9.15 -11.49 -4.52
CA GLU A 349 8.29 -11.33 -5.70
C GLU A 349 7.66 -9.93 -5.74
N GLU A 350 7.97 -9.18 -6.79
CA GLU A 350 7.25 -7.94 -7.14
C GLU A 350 5.97 -8.29 -7.90
N LEU A 351 4.83 -7.90 -7.33
CA LEU A 351 3.50 -8.18 -7.88
C LEU A 351 3.10 -7.13 -8.92
N LEU A 352 3.35 -5.86 -8.60
CA LEU A 352 2.92 -4.73 -9.42
C LEU A 352 3.81 -3.50 -9.20
N THR A 353 4.08 -2.78 -10.28
CA THR A 353 4.73 -1.46 -10.24
C THR A 353 3.82 -0.42 -10.87
N VAL A 354 3.52 0.64 -10.12
CA VAL A 354 2.74 1.81 -10.56
C VAL A 354 3.67 2.99 -10.78
N THR A 355 3.80 3.41 -12.03
CA THR A 355 4.62 4.56 -12.42
C THR A 355 3.81 5.87 -12.37
N PRO A 356 4.41 7.01 -11.98
CA PRO A 356 3.73 8.30 -12.01
C PRO A 356 3.32 8.70 -13.44
N GLU A 357 2.03 8.80 -13.71
CA GLU A 357 1.48 9.26 -15.00
C GLU A 357 0.42 10.33 -14.78
N ASN A 358 0.55 11.45 -15.50
CA ASN A 358 -0.26 12.63 -15.27
C ASN A 358 -1.75 12.38 -15.48
N ASN A 359 -2.57 12.88 -14.54
CA ASN A 359 -4.02 12.75 -14.60
C ASN A 359 -4.49 11.28 -14.69
N SER A 360 -3.67 10.34 -14.23
CA SER A 360 -4.04 8.94 -14.13
C SER A 360 -4.36 8.58 -12.68
N VAL A 361 -5.47 7.85 -12.48
CA VAL A 361 -5.80 7.20 -11.21
C VAL A 361 -5.41 5.73 -11.30
N ALA A 362 -4.54 5.28 -10.41
CA ALA A 362 -4.30 3.86 -10.19
C ALA A 362 -5.11 3.38 -8.99
N LEU A 363 -5.89 2.32 -9.18
CA LEU A 363 -6.62 1.61 -8.12
C LEU A 363 -5.98 0.25 -7.92
N ILE A 364 -5.68 -0.11 -6.67
CA ILE A 364 -5.03 -1.38 -6.33
C ILE A 364 -5.68 -1.95 -5.08
N TYR A 365 -6.26 -3.14 -5.17
CA TYR A 365 -6.76 -3.84 -4.01
C TYR A 365 -5.64 -4.65 -3.37
N ARG A 366 -5.42 -4.43 -2.07
CA ARG A 366 -4.43 -5.18 -1.27
C ARG A 366 -5.13 -6.13 -0.33
N ASP A 367 -4.56 -7.32 -0.19
CA ASP A 367 -4.90 -8.28 0.85
C ASP A 367 -3.98 -8.17 2.08
N ARG A 368 -4.04 -9.18 2.95
CA ARG A 368 -3.22 -9.25 4.18
C ARG A 368 -1.78 -9.72 3.95
N GLU A 369 -1.44 -10.15 2.75
CA GLU A 369 -0.09 -10.60 2.40
C GLU A 369 0.57 -9.67 1.36
N THR A 370 -0.09 -8.57 0.99
CA THR A 370 0.46 -7.56 0.09
C THR A 370 1.03 -6.36 0.86
N LEU A 371 2.27 -6.02 0.57
CA LEU A 371 2.96 -4.82 1.07
C LEU A 371 3.24 -3.86 -0.09
N LYS A 372 3.48 -2.58 0.23
CA LYS A 372 3.87 -1.58 -0.77
C LYS A 372 4.95 -0.62 -0.27
N PHE A 373 5.69 -0.04 -1.20
CA PHE A 373 6.59 1.07 -0.93
C PHE A 373 6.79 1.97 -2.16
N VAL A 374 7.17 3.22 -1.93
CA VAL A 374 7.60 4.16 -2.98
C VAL A 374 9.11 4.13 -3.07
N LYS A 375 9.63 3.76 -4.26
CA LYS A 375 11.07 3.64 -4.50
C LYS A 375 11.77 4.99 -4.33
N HIS A 376 12.96 4.97 -3.73
CA HIS A 376 13.83 6.13 -3.58
C HIS A 376 14.00 6.92 -4.89
N ILE A 377 13.72 8.22 -4.83
CA ILE A 377 13.90 9.13 -5.95
C ILE A 377 15.34 9.59 -6.01
N ASN A 378 16.09 9.15 -7.03
CA ASN A 378 17.52 9.42 -7.16
C ASN A 378 17.82 10.70 -7.97
N HIS A 379 19.09 11.09 -8.06
CA HIS A 379 19.53 12.32 -8.72
C HIS A 379 19.33 12.34 -10.24
N ARG A 380 19.03 11.22 -10.90
CA ARG A 380 18.58 11.26 -12.31
C ARG A 380 17.27 12.04 -12.46
N SER A 381 16.43 12.10 -11.43
CA SER A 381 15.21 12.93 -11.43
C SER A 381 15.49 14.42 -11.73
N LEU A 382 16.71 14.91 -11.53
CA LEU A 382 17.09 16.29 -11.88
C LEU A 382 17.08 16.53 -13.39
N GLU A 383 17.12 15.48 -14.22
CA GLU A 383 16.95 15.60 -15.67
C GLU A 383 15.59 16.17 -16.06
N GLN A 384 14.56 16.00 -15.22
CA GLN A 384 13.25 16.63 -15.41
C GLN A 384 13.37 18.16 -15.59
N LYS A 385 14.35 18.80 -14.91
CA LYS A 385 14.60 20.24 -15.01
C LYS A 385 15.09 20.68 -16.40
N LYS A 386 15.59 19.76 -17.24
CA LYS A 386 15.96 20.06 -18.63
C LYS A 386 14.74 20.47 -19.45
N THR A 387 13.58 19.86 -19.17
CA THR A 387 12.31 20.14 -19.84
C THR A 387 11.45 21.13 -19.04
N PHE A 388 11.40 20.98 -17.72
CA PHE A 388 10.56 21.76 -16.81
C PHE A 388 11.42 22.40 -15.70
N PRO A 389 12.13 23.52 -15.97
CA PRO A 389 13.17 24.06 -15.07
C PRO A 389 12.66 24.50 -13.69
N ASN A 390 11.40 24.95 -13.63
CA ASN A 390 10.76 25.40 -12.40
C ASN A 390 10.17 24.24 -11.59
N ARG A 391 10.07 23.03 -12.17
CA ARG A 391 9.53 21.87 -11.48
C ARG A 391 10.61 21.16 -10.67
N THR A 392 10.21 20.60 -9.53
CA THR A 392 11.07 19.81 -8.66
C THR A 392 10.28 18.63 -8.16
N GLY A 393 10.32 17.54 -8.93
CA GLY A 393 9.59 16.31 -8.65
C GLY A 393 8.15 16.35 -9.15
N PHE A 394 7.24 15.70 -8.42
CA PHE A 394 5.82 15.61 -8.73
C PHE A 394 4.97 15.52 -7.46
N TRP A 395 3.64 15.49 -7.63
CA TRP A 395 2.68 15.38 -6.55
C TRP A 395 1.72 14.22 -6.79
N ASP A 396 1.12 13.72 -5.71
CA ASP A 396 -0.03 12.83 -5.82
C ASP A 396 -1.04 13.05 -4.70
N PHE A 397 -2.28 12.69 -4.99
CA PHE A 397 -3.30 12.44 -3.97
C PHE A 397 -3.29 10.94 -3.70
N SER A 398 -2.99 10.55 -2.46
CA SER A 398 -2.92 9.16 -2.04
C SER A 398 -4.00 8.88 -1.02
N PHE A 399 -4.94 8.01 -1.39
CA PHE A 399 -6.07 7.60 -0.57
C PHE A 399 -6.04 6.09 -0.34
N VAL A 400 -6.61 5.67 0.78
CA VAL A 400 -6.83 4.26 1.13
C VAL A 400 -8.26 4.14 1.65
N TYR A 401 -9.04 3.24 1.04
CA TYR A 401 -10.43 2.96 1.39
C TYR A 401 -10.56 1.57 2.01
N TYR A 402 -11.54 1.45 2.89
CA TYR A 402 -11.83 0.26 3.70
C TYR A 402 -13.34 0.02 3.70
N GLU A 403 -13.76 -1.24 3.56
CA GLU A 403 -15.16 -1.68 3.64
C GLU A 403 -15.78 -1.57 5.05
#